data_AF-A0A1V3X2W7-F1
#
_entry.id   AF-A0A1V3X2W7-F1
#
_cell.length_a   1.000
_cell.length_b   1.000
_cell.length_c   1.000
_cell.angle_alpha   90.00
_cell.angle_beta   90.00
_cell.angle_gamma   90.00
#
_symmetry.space_group_name_H-M   'P 1'
#
loop_
_entity.id
_entity.type
_entity.pdbx_description
1 polymer ?
#
loop_
_entity_poly.entity_id
_entity_poly.type
_entity_poly.pdbx_seq_one_letter_code
_entity_poly.pdbx_strand_id
1 'polypeptide(L)'
;MSLYKDVASDYVQMVTVPEQLPNVLDRAIRTALTRRAPTALIIPSDVQELKYSPPAHEFKMVPSSLGFQRPGVEPARDGLQRAADVLNAGERVAMLIGCGARNAAREIVELADVLGAGVAKALLGKDVLSDELPFVTGAIGLLGTRPSYEMMRDCDTLLTIGSSFPTRSSCRRSVGLAACKSISTPR
;
A
#
# COMPACT_ATOMS: atom_id res chain seq x y z
N MET A 1 -18.42 5.61 21.54
CA MET A 1 -17.71 5.00 20.38
C MET A 1 -17.03 6.01 19.45
N SER A 2 -16.72 7.25 19.88
CA SER A 2 -16.02 8.25 19.04
C SER A 2 -14.50 8.16 19.11
N LEU A 3 -13.95 7.61 20.21
CA LEU A 3 -12.51 7.63 20.48
C LEU A 3 -11.65 6.93 19.42
N TYR A 4 -12.15 5.86 18.79
CA TYR A 4 -11.40 5.10 17.79
C TYR A 4 -11.76 5.44 16.35
N LYS A 5 -12.68 6.40 16.12
CA LYS A 5 -13.17 6.70 14.77
C LYS A 5 -12.14 7.40 13.90
N ASP A 6 -11.20 8.11 14.50
CA ASP A 6 -10.09 8.80 13.84
C ASP A 6 -9.05 7.80 13.29
N VAL A 7 -8.76 6.73 14.03
CA VAL A 7 -7.78 5.71 13.63
C VAL A 7 -8.44 4.58 12.84
N ALA A 8 -9.51 3.98 13.36
CA ALA A 8 -10.18 2.82 12.79
C ALA A 8 -11.44 3.19 11.98
N SER A 9 -11.36 4.28 11.22
CA SER A 9 -12.49 4.87 10.47
C SER A 9 -13.21 3.87 9.55
N ASP A 10 -12.51 2.87 9.00
CA ASP A 10 -13.08 1.84 8.13
C ASP A 10 -14.01 0.87 8.86
N TYR A 11 -13.79 0.59 10.16
CA TYR A 11 -14.64 -0.30 10.94
C TYR A 11 -14.46 -0.14 12.46
N VAL A 12 -15.51 0.33 13.14
CA VAL A 12 -15.61 0.36 14.61
C VAL A 12 -16.96 -0.23 15.01
N GLN A 13 -16.96 -1.32 15.78
CA GLN A 13 -18.20 -1.96 16.26
C GLN A 13 -18.07 -2.40 17.72
N MET A 14 -19.20 -2.42 18.42
CA MET A 14 -19.32 -2.90 19.80
C MET A 14 -20.24 -4.10 19.81
N VAL A 15 -19.82 -5.15 20.50
CA VAL A 15 -20.63 -6.36 20.66
C VAL A 15 -21.55 -6.16 21.86
N THR A 16 -22.86 -6.19 21.65
CA THR A 16 -23.85 -6.04 22.72
C THR A 16 -24.47 -7.38 23.14
N VAL A 17 -24.41 -8.39 22.29
CA VAL A 17 -24.86 -9.76 22.59
C VAL A 17 -23.83 -10.79 22.11
N PRO A 18 -23.58 -11.90 22.84
CA PRO A 18 -22.55 -12.87 22.50
C PRO A 18 -22.70 -13.48 21.10
N GLU A 19 -23.93 -13.66 20.62
CA GLU A 19 -24.26 -14.28 19.34
C GLU A 19 -23.79 -13.46 18.14
N GLN A 20 -23.60 -12.14 18.30
CA GLN A 20 -23.10 -11.25 17.25
C GLN A 20 -21.59 -11.39 17.03
N LEU A 21 -20.84 -11.83 18.04
CA LEU A 21 -19.38 -11.82 18.06
C LEU A 21 -18.76 -12.47 16.81
N PRO A 22 -19.19 -13.67 16.34
CA PRO A 22 -18.59 -14.31 15.18
C PRO A 22 -18.66 -13.47 13.89
N ASN A 23 -19.79 -12.78 13.67
CA ASN A 23 -20.01 -11.99 12.46
C ASN A 23 -19.26 -10.66 12.52
N VAL A 24 -19.35 -9.96 13.65
CA VAL A 24 -18.66 -8.68 13.83
C VAL A 24 -17.14 -8.87 13.74
N LEU A 25 -16.62 -10.00 14.24
CA LEU A 25 -15.22 -10.39 14.12
C LEU A 25 -14.82 -10.72 12.67
N ASP A 26 -15.58 -11.56 11.97
CA ASP A 26 -15.30 -11.91 10.57
C ASP A 26 -15.29 -10.65 9.68
N ARG A 27 -16.26 -9.74 9.86
CA ARG A 27 -16.31 -8.46 9.16
C ARG A 27 -15.12 -7.55 9.50
N ALA A 28 -14.72 -7.49 10.76
CA ALA A 28 -13.56 -6.70 11.18
C ALA A 28 -12.29 -7.19 10.47
N ILE A 29 -12.02 -8.50 10.52
CA ILE A 29 -10.84 -9.12 9.90
C ILE A 29 -10.85 -8.92 8.37
N ARG A 30 -11.99 -9.18 7.71
CA ARG A 30 -12.10 -8.98 6.25
C ARG A 30 -11.91 -7.53 5.85
N THR A 31 -12.47 -6.59 6.61
CA THR A 31 -12.29 -5.16 6.35
C THR A 31 -10.82 -4.77 6.50
N ALA A 32 -10.16 -5.24 7.57
CA ALA A 32 -8.74 -5.01 7.79
C ALA A 32 -7.88 -5.56 6.65
N LEU A 33 -8.14 -6.79 6.18
CA LEU A 33 -7.40 -7.42 5.08
C LEU A 33 -7.66 -6.75 3.72
N THR A 34 -8.92 -6.40 3.44
CA THR A 34 -9.32 -5.82 2.15
C THR A 34 -8.88 -4.38 2.02
N ARG A 35 -9.17 -3.56 3.03
CA ARG A 35 -8.90 -2.12 3.02
C ARG A 35 -7.50 -1.77 3.47
N ARG A 36 -6.78 -2.71 4.11
CA ARG A 36 -5.45 -2.50 4.74
C ARG A 36 -5.50 -1.35 5.73
N ALA A 37 -6.54 -1.38 6.56
CA ALA A 37 -6.82 -0.37 7.56
C ALA A 37 -6.96 -1.01 8.93
N PRO A 38 -6.60 -0.31 10.02
CA PRO A 38 -6.91 -0.76 11.36
C PRO A 38 -8.43 -0.81 11.56
N THR A 39 -8.90 -1.80 12.31
CA THR A 39 -10.31 -1.97 12.67
C THR A 39 -10.42 -2.15 14.18
N ALA A 40 -11.46 -1.60 14.81
CA ALA A 40 -11.66 -1.66 16.25
C ALA A 40 -12.92 -2.47 16.61
N LEU A 41 -12.76 -3.46 17.49
CA LEU A 41 -13.84 -4.25 18.07
C LEU A 41 -13.87 -4.01 19.58
N ILE A 42 -15.01 -3.56 20.09
CA ILE A 42 -15.21 -3.28 21.51
C ILE A 42 -16.07 -4.39 22.11
N ILE A 43 -15.53 -5.10 23.11
CA ILE A 43 -16.24 -6.18 23.81
C ILE A 43 -16.36 -5.79 25.28
N PRO A 44 -17.55 -5.31 25.72
CA PRO A 44 -17.83 -5.01 27.13
C PRO A 44 -17.59 -6.25 28.01
N SER A 45 -17.11 -6.05 29.24
CA SER A 45 -16.78 -7.16 30.16
C SER A 45 -18.01 -7.98 30.58
N ASP A 46 -19.15 -7.31 30.78
CA ASP A 46 -20.44 -7.94 31.07
C ASP A 46 -20.87 -8.90 29.97
N VAL A 47 -20.64 -8.55 28.70
CA VAL A 47 -20.93 -9.43 27.56
C VAL A 47 -20.00 -10.64 27.49
N GLN A 48 -18.75 -10.51 27.99
CA GLN A 48 -17.79 -11.63 28.02
C GLN A 48 -18.17 -12.70 29.05
N GLU A 49 -18.93 -12.34 30.09
CA GLU A 49 -19.38 -13.25 31.15
C GLU A 49 -20.66 -14.00 30.79
N LEU A 50 -21.39 -13.55 29.76
CA LEU A 50 -22.63 -14.19 29.31
C LEU A 50 -22.35 -15.56 28.66
N LYS A 51 -23.29 -16.50 28.84
CA LYS A 51 -23.22 -17.80 28.17
C LYS A 51 -23.39 -17.63 26.67
N TYR A 52 -22.43 -18.15 25.91
CA TYR A 52 -22.50 -18.17 24.45
C TYR A 52 -23.35 -19.35 23.96
N SER A 53 -24.30 -19.08 23.07
CA SER A 53 -24.96 -20.09 22.24
C SER A 53 -24.68 -19.79 20.78
N PRO A 54 -24.37 -20.80 19.94
CA PRO A 54 -24.27 -20.59 18.50
C PRO A 54 -25.55 -19.95 17.95
N PRO A 55 -25.43 -18.93 17.09
CA PRO A 55 -26.57 -18.25 16.51
C PRO A 55 -27.43 -19.22 15.68
N ALA A 56 -28.73 -19.25 15.93
CA ALA A 56 -29.69 -19.99 15.11
C ALA A 56 -29.88 -19.31 13.74
N HIS A 57 -30.25 -20.09 12.71
CA HIS A 57 -30.45 -19.62 11.32
C HIS A 57 -31.45 -18.44 11.16
N GLU A 58 -32.23 -18.09 12.19
CA GLU A 58 -33.11 -16.91 12.19
C GLU A 58 -32.34 -15.59 12.26
N PHE A 59 -31.18 -15.59 12.92
CA PHE A 59 -30.18 -14.57 12.62
C PHE A 59 -29.69 -14.88 11.22
N LYS A 60 -29.98 -14.01 10.24
CA LYS A 60 -29.51 -14.07 8.84
C LYS A 60 -27.97 -13.95 8.75
N MET A 61 -27.29 -14.83 9.47
CA MET A 61 -25.86 -14.98 9.64
C MET A 61 -25.43 -15.91 8.53
N VAL A 62 -25.09 -15.31 7.39
CA VAL A 62 -24.35 -16.02 6.36
C VAL A 62 -22.88 -15.85 6.75
N PRO A 63 -22.18 -16.92 7.18
CA PRO A 63 -20.74 -16.86 7.31
C PRO A 63 -20.19 -16.40 5.97
N SER A 64 -19.42 -15.32 5.95
CA SER A 64 -18.77 -14.88 4.73
C SER A 64 -17.96 -16.05 4.17
N SER A 65 -18.07 -16.32 2.87
CA SER A 65 -17.51 -17.49 2.18
C SER A 65 -16.08 -17.85 2.60
N LEU A 66 -15.80 -19.15 2.74
CA LEU A 66 -14.48 -19.69 3.08
C LEU A 66 -13.45 -19.24 2.04
N GLY A 67 -12.68 -18.22 2.36
CA GLY A 67 -11.64 -17.68 1.49
C GLY A 67 -11.67 -16.15 1.42
N PHE A 68 -10.52 -15.55 1.71
CA PHE A 68 -10.23 -14.19 1.29
C PHE A 68 -9.45 -14.28 -0.03
N GLN A 69 -10.08 -13.89 -1.13
CA GLN A 69 -9.39 -13.65 -2.39
C GLN A 69 -9.14 -12.16 -2.51
N ARG A 70 -7.87 -11.79 -2.65
CA ARG A 70 -7.51 -10.39 -2.84
C ARG A 70 -7.97 -9.98 -4.25
N PRO A 71 -8.73 -8.89 -4.41
CA PRO A 71 -9.07 -8.40 -5.74
C PRO A 71 -7.78 -8.09 -6.50
N GLY A 72 -7.56 -8.79 -7.62
CA GLY A 72 -6.54 -8.39 -8.59
C GLY A 72 -7.04 -7.11 -9.25
N VAL A 73 -6.34 -6.00 -9.00
CA VAL A 73 -6.58 -4.77 -9.75
C VAL A 73 -5.64 -4.83 -10.94
N GLU A 74 -6.18 -5.20 -12.10
CA GLU A 74 -5.44 -5.15 -13.34
C GLU A 74 -5.53 -3.71 -13.88
N PRO A 75 -4.40 -3.02 -14.11
CA PRO A 75 -4.43 -1.68 -14.66
C PRO A 75 -4.99 -1.71 -16.09
N ALA A 76 -5.76 -0.68 -16.44
CA ALA A 76 -6.30 -0.56 -17.78
C ALA A 76 -5.16 -0.45 -18.80
N ARG A 77 -5.31 -1.12 -19.95
CA ARG A 77 -4.26 -1.23 -20.99
C ARG A 77 -3.83 0.15 -21.52
N ASP A 78 -4.76 1.08 -21.66
CA ASP A 78 -4.50 2.45 -22.09
C ASP A 78 -3.63 3.21 -21.07
N GLY A 79 -3.86 2.98 -19.77
CA GLY A 79 -3.06 3.53 -18.68
C GLY A 79 -1.64 3.00 -18.69
N LEU A 80 -1.46 1.70 -18.92
CA LEU A 80 -0.13 1.10 -19.07
C LEU A 80 0.62 1.67 -20.28
N GLN A 81 -0.05 1.77 -21.43
CA GLN A 81 0.58 2.30 -22.64
C GLN A 81 1.03 3.75 -22.45
N ARG A 82 0.15 4.62 -21.94
CA ARG A 82 0.50 6.02 -21.67
C ARG A 82 1.73 6.14 -20.76
N ALA A 83 1.80 5.30 -19.74
CA ALA A 83 2.90 5.36 -18.81
C ALA A 83 4.21 4.84 -19.40
N ALA A 84 4.15 3.81 -20.25
CA ALA A 84 5.29 3.37 -21.05
C ALA A 84 5.76 4.47 -22.02
N ASP A 85 4.85 5.17 -22.69
CA ASP A 85 5.18 6.28 -23.60
C ASP A 85 5.91 7.41 -22.87
N VAL A 86 5.48 7.76 -21.66
CA VAL A 86 6.16 8.77 -20.82
C VAL A 86 7.56 8.31 -20.41
N LEU A 87 7.72 7.03 -20.03
CA LEU A 87 9.02 6.49 -19.64
C LEU A 87 9.99 6.42 -20.82
N ASN A 88 9.51 6.02 -22.01
CA ASN A 88 10.32 5.95 -23.22
C ASN A 88 10.72 7.33 -23.77
N ALA A 89 9.96 8.37 -23.45
CA ALA A 89 10.27 9.75 -23.82
C ALA A 89 11.24 10.45 -22.85
N GLY A 90 11.57 9.81 -21.71
CA GLY A 90 12.50 10.34 -20.72
C GLY A 90 13.95 10.02 -21.07
N GLU A 91 14.85 10.97 -20.91
CA GLU A 91 16.29 10.76 -21.10
C GLU A 91 17.00 10.45 -19.77
N ARG A 92 16.44 10.91 -18.65
CA ARG A 92 16.98 10.72 -17.30
C ARG A 92 15.91 10.15 -16.39
N VAL A 93 15.69 8.86 -16.53
CA VAL A 93 14.68 8.14 -15.77
C VAL A 93 15.21 7.77 -14.39
N ALA A 94 14.43 8.08 -13.36
CA ALA A 94 14.72 7.67 -12.00
C ALA A 94 13.51 6.95 -11.38
N MET A 95 13.80 5.98 -10.52
CA MET A 95 12.80 5.12 -9.89
C MET A 95 12.77 5.35 -8.39
N LEU A 96 11.58 5.46 -7.82
CA LEU A 96 11.34 5.53 -6.38
C LEU A 96 10.53 4.33 -5.91
N ILE A 97 11.14 3.43 -5.13
CA ILE A 97 10.47 2.23 -4.62
C ILE A 97 10.08 2.37 -3.14
N GLY A 98 8.89 1.87 -2.79
CA GLY A 98 8.37 1.86 -1.42
C GLY A 98 7.92 0.49 -0.92
N CYS A 99 7.34 0.44 0.28
CA CYS A 99 6.82 -0.77 0.94
C CYS A 99 5.88 -1.63 0.07
N GLY A 100 5.16 -1.00 -0.85
CA GLY A 100 4.21 -1.67 -1.73
C GLY A 100 4.88 -2.60 -2.75
N ALA A 101 6.18 -2.41 -3.01
CA ALA A 101 6.94 -3.05 -4.07
C ALA A 101 7.63 -4.36 -3.65
N ARG A 102 7.51 -4.79 -2.38
CA ARG A 102 8.19 -5.98 -1.82
C ARG A 102 7.99 -7.29 -2.60
N ASN A 103 6.88 -7.43 -3.30
CA ASN A 103 6.56 -8.66 -4.06
C ASN A 103 6.89 -8.53 -5.55
N ALA A 104 7.61 -7.50 -5.96
CA ALA A 104 7.93 -7.20 -7.36
C ALA A 104 9.43 -6.93 -7.57
N ALA A 105 10.29 -7.46 -6.68
CA ALA A 105 11.73 -7.16 -6.70
C ALA A 105 12.38 -7.53 -8.04
N ARG A 106 12.02 -8.68 -8.62
CA ARG A 106 12.57 -9.14 -9.90
C ARG A 106 12.14 -8.24 -11.05
N GLU A 107 10.85 -7.90 -11.10
CA GLU A 107 10.26 -7.04 -12.13
C GLU A 107 10.84 -5.62 -12.06
N ILE A 108 11.17 -5.14 -10.86
CA ILE A 108 11.83 -3.84 -10.67
C ILE A 108 13.27 -3.87 -11.19
N VAL A 109 14.01 -4.95 -10.94
CA VAL A 109 15.37 -5.10 -11.47
C VAL A 109 15.36 -5.11 -13.00
N GLU A 110 14.45 -5.89 -13.59
CA GLU A 110 14.28 -5.94 -15.06
C GLU A 110 13.92 -4.55 -15.62
N LEU A 111 12.99 -3.85 -14.97
CA LEU A 111 12.59 -2.51 -15.40
C LEU A 111 13.71 -1.48 -15.28
N ALA A 112 14.52 -1.55 -14.23
CA ALA A 112 15.68 -0.68 -14.05
C ALA A 112 16.73 -0.91 -15.15
N ASP A 113 16.94 -2.16 -15.54
CA ASP A 113 17.88 -2.54 -16.61
C ASP A 113 17.38 -2.05 -17.98
N VAL A 114 16.11 -2.28 -18.29
CA VAL A 114 15.49 -1.84 -19.56
C VAL A 114 15.50 -0.32 -19.70
N LEU A 115 15.21 0.42 -18.63
CA LEU A 115 15.17 1.88 -18.65
C LEU A 115 16.55 2.52 -18.45
N GLY A 116 17.58 1.75 -18.06
CA GLY A 116 18.86 2.31 -17.59
C GLY A 116 18.69 3.23 -16.39
N ALA A 117 17.66 3.01 -15.58
CA ALA A 117 17.22 3.93 -14.55
C ALA A 117 17.92 3.66 -13.20
N GLY A 118 18.28 4.73 -12.50
CA GLY A 118 18.72 4.62 -11.11
C GLY A 118 17.55 4.50 -10.14
N VAL A 119 17.74 3.77 -9.03
CA VAL A 119 16.70 3.40 -8.08
C VAL A 119 16.99 3.96 -6.70
N ALA A 120 16.12 4.87 -6.24
CA ALA A 120 16.06 5.35 -4.88
C ALA A 120 14.97 4.62 -4.07
N LYS A 121 15.20 4.45 -2.77
CA LYS A 121 14.31 3.72 -1.87
C LYS A 121 13.68 4.66 -0.86
N ALA A 122 12.36 4.63 -0.74
CA ALA A 122 11.69 5.22 0.42
C ALA A 122 12.09 4.44 1.68
N LEU A 123 12.10 5.10 2.85
CA LEU A 123 12.57 4.49 4.10
C LEU A 123 11.85 3.17 4.44
N LEU A 124 10.52 3.10 4.24
CA LEU A 124 9.70 1.90 4.46
C LEU A 124 9.90 0.79 3.41
N GLY A 125 10.63 1.08 2.34
CA GLY A 125 10.96 0.16 1.26
C GLY A 125 12.45 -0.15 1.14
N LYS A 126 13.27 0.19 2.15
CA LYS A 126 14.73 -0.05 2.11
C LYS A 126 15.07 -1.53 1.87
N ASP A 127 14.21 -2.44 2.33
CA ASP A 127 14.36 -3.89 2.23
C ASP A 127 13.91 -4.50 0.89
N VAL A 128 13.30 -3.71 0.00
CA VAL A 128 12.74 -4.21 -1.28
C VAL A 128 13.85 -4.67 -2.23
N LEU A 129 15.00 -4.00 -2.24
CA LEU A 129 16.16 -4.32 -3.06
C LEU A 129 17.45 -4.21 -2.25
N SER A 130 18.44 -5.03 -2.58
CA SER A 130 19.78 -4.94 -2.00
C SER A 130 20.44 -3.59 -2.33
N ASP A 131 21.16 -3.02 -1.37
CA ASP A 131 21.99 -1.82 -1.58
C ASP A 131 23.27 -2.12 -2.39
N GLU A 132 23.61 -3.40 -2.59
CA GLU A 132 24.78 -3.84 -3.38
C GLU A 132 24.55 -3.77 -4.91
N LEU A 133 23.32 -3.50 -5.33
CA LEU A 133 23.00 -3.40 -6.75
C LEU A 133 23.53 -2.08 -7.33
N PRO A 134 24.18 -2.09 -8.50
CA PRO A 134 24.91 -0.93 -9.01
C PRO A 134 24.03 0.29 -9.32
N PHE A 135 22.75 0.05 -9.64
CA PHE A 135 21.77 1.11 -9.92
C PHE A 135 21.01 1.58 -8.68
N VAL A 136 21.24 1.00 -7.49
CA VAL A 136 20.56 1.40 -6.25
C VAL A 136 21.36 2.51 -5.57
N THR A 137 20.77 3.70 -5.48
CA THR A 137 21.44 4.88 -4.91
C THR A 137 21.26 5.00 -3.40
N GLY A 138 20.43 4.15 -2.79
CA GLY A 138 20.14 4.12 -1.35
C GLY A 138 18.79 4.75 -1.00
N ALA A 139 18.69 5.32 0.21
CA ALA A 139 17.45 5.92 0.70
C ALA A 139 17.24 7.35 0.19
N ILE A 140 15.99 7.78 0.03
CA ILE A 140 15.60 9.17 -0.25
C ILE A 140 14.91 9.84 0.95
N GLY A 141 14.98 11.17 1.03
CA GLY A 141 14.34 11.99 2.06
C GLY A 141 15.34 12.65 3.00
N LEU A 142 14.88 13.09 4.18
CA LEU A 142 15.71 13.76 5.19
C LEU A 142 16.94 12.94 5.62
N LEU A 143 16.77 11.62 5.70
CA LEU A 143 17.83 10.66 6.03
C LEU A 143 18.36 9.94 4.78
N GLY A 144 18.23 10.58 3.62
CA GLY A 144 18.61 10.01 2.33
C GLY A 144 20.11 10.14 2.05
N THR A 145 20.53 9.47 0.99
CA THR A 145 21.91 9.54 0.49
C THR A 145 22.04 10.67 -0.53
N ARG A 146 23.25 11.23 -0.66
CA ARG A 146 23.55 12.27 -1.65
C ARG A 146 23.29 11.80 -3.10
N PRO A 147 23.70 10.58 -3.53
CA PRO A 147 23.40 10.11 -4.88
C PRO A 147 21.90 10.02 -5.17
N SER A 148 21.09 9.60 -4.19
CA SER A 148 19.63 9.56 -4.36
C SER A 148 19.04 10.97 -4.51
N TYR A 149 19.56 11.94 -3.75
CA TYR A 149 19.13 13.34 -3.85
C TYR A 149 19.48 13.95 -5.21
N GLU A 150 20.72 13.79 -5.66
CA GLU A 150 21.18 14.33 -6.95
C GLU A 150 20.41 13.68 -8.12
N MET A 151 20.24 12.36 -8.08
CA MET A 151 19.44 11.64 -9.08
C MET A 151 17.98 12.13 -9.13
N MET A 152 17.31 12.30 -7.99
CA MET A 152 15.94 12.82 -7.94
C MET A 152 15.83 14.29 -8.36
N ARG A 153 16.87 15.09 -8.13
CA ARG A 153 16.88 16.50 -8.52
C ARG A 153 17.07 16.67 -10.03
N ASP A 154 17.92 15.84 -10.62
CA ASP A 154 18.42 16.01 -11.99
C ASP A 154 17.70 15.08 -13.01
N CYS A 155 16.76 14.24 -12.55
CA CYS A 155 15.91 13.41 -13.41
C CYS A 155 14.82 14.22 -14.12
N ASP A 156 14.47 13.82 -15.35
CA ASP A 156 13.35 14.41 -16.10
C ASP A 156 12.06 13.59 -15.96
N THR A 157 12.18 12.32 -15.56
CA THR A 157 11.10 11.33 -15.54
C THR A 157 11.22 10.49 -14.28
N LEU A 158 10.17 10.52 -13.44
CA LEU A 158 10.12 9.78 -12.18
C LEU A 158 9.06 8.67 -12.25
N LEU A 159 9.51 7.44 -12.00
CA LEU A 159 8.65 6.29 -11.81
C LEU A 159 8.54 5.94 -10.33
N THR A 160 7.36 6.10 -9.74
CA THR A 160 7.12 5.70 -8.35
C THR A 160 6.41 4.34 -8.28
N ILE A 161 6.98 3.40 -7.52
CA ILE A 161 6.44 2.04 -7.36
C ILE A 161 6.15 1.76 -5.89
N GLY A 162 4.87 1.61 -5.54
CA GLY A 162 4.45 1.18 -4.21
C GLY A 162 4.88 2.11 -3.07
N SER A 163 5.11 3.39 -3.36
CA SER A 163 5.44 4.43 -2.38
C SER A 163 4.28 5.38 -2.19
N SER A 164 4.16 5.94 -0.97
CA SER A 164 3.26 7.06 -0.66
C SER A 164 4.00 8.40 -0.59
N PHE A 165 5.33 8.39 -0.70
CA PHE A 165 6.15 9.60 -0.65
C PHE A 165 5.89 10.51 -1.87
N PRO A 166 5.77 11.86 -1.74
CA PRO A 166 5.94 12.70 -0.53
C PRO A 166 4.67 12.91 0.32
N THR A 167 3.53 12.34 -0.06
CA THR A 167 2.26 12.53 0.66
C THR A 167 2.16 11.65 1.92
N ARG A 168 1.92 12.25 3.08
CA ARG A 168 1.86 11.59 4.41
C ARG A 168 0.58 10.74 4.62
N SER A 169 0.07 10.06 3.60
CA SER A 169 -1.16 9.28 3.73
C SER A 169 -1.04 7.92 3.03
N SER A 170 -0.82 6.89 3.86
CA SER A 170 -1.22 5.50 3.64
C SER A 170 -0.58 4.76 2.45
N CYS A 171 0.23 3.72 2.74
CA CYS A 171 0.73 2.72 1.77
C CYS A 171 -0.46 1.86 1.25
N ARG A 172 -1.36 2.46 0.45
CA ARG A 172 -2.32 1.71 -0.37
C ARG A 172 -1.52 1.08 -1.51
N ARG A 173 -1.40 -0.25 -1.54
CA ARG A 173 -0.81 -1.00 -2.66
C ARG A 173 -1.74 -0.86 -3.88
N SER A 174 -1.63 0.27 -4.56
CA SER A 174 -1.90 0.37 -5.99
C SER A 174 -0.54 0.32 -6.68
N VAL A 175 -0.42 -0.55 -7.68
CA VAL A 175 0.59 -0.36 -8.73
C VAL A 175 0.03 0.78 -9.59
N GLY A 176 0.11 1.99 -9.08
CA GLY A 176 -0.16 3.19 -9.85
C GLY A 176 1.16 3.60 -10.47
N LEU A 177 1.30 3.45 -11.78
CA LEU A 177 2.32 4.19 -12.52
C LEU A 177 1.92 5.66 -12.46
N ALA A 178 2.32 6.35 -11.38
CA ALA A 178 2.37 7.80 -11.38
C ALA A 178 3.67 8.19 -12.10
N ALA A 179 3.63 8.18 -13.43
CA ALA A 179 4.67 8.83 -14.23
C ALA A 179 4.42 10.33 -14.12
N CYS A 180 5.03 10.96 -13.12
CA CYS A 180 4.93 12.40 -12.94
C CYS A 180 6.14 13.02 -13.63
N LYS A 181 5.93 13.73 -14.73
CA LYS A 181 6.94 14.64 -15.28
C LYS A 181 6.97 15.87 -14.38
N SER A 182 7.75 15.81 -13.29
CA SER A 182 7.94 16.98 -12.44
C SER A 182 8.83 17.97 -13.17
N ILE A 183 8.21 18.87 -13.93
CA ILE A 183 8.87 20.08 -14.43
C ILE A 183 9.05 20.97 -13.19
N SER A 184 10.16 20.81 -12.48
CA SER A 184 10.63 21.80 -11.51
C SER A 184 11.07 23.02 -12.31
N THR A 185 10.16 23.95 -12.53
CA THR A 185 10.50 25.29 -13.01
C THR A 185 11.46 25.95 -12.01
N PRO A 186 12.59 26.53 -12.46
CA PRO A 186 13.50 27.24 -11.58
C PRO A 186 12.82 28.50 -11.05
N ARG A 187 12.98 28.76 -9.74
CA ARG A 187 13.07 30.13 -9.23
C ARG A 187 14.51 30.38 -8.87
#